data_AF-A0A0Q5ZVS1-F1
#
_entry.id   AF-A0A0Q5ZVS1-F1
#
_cell.length_a   1.000
_cell.length_b   1.000
_cell.length_c   1.000
_cell.angle_alpha   90.00
_cell.angle_beta   90.00
_cell.angle_gamma   90.00
#
_symmetry.space_group_name_H-M   'P 1'
#
loop_
_entity.id
_entity.type
_entity.pdbx_description
1 polymer ?
#
loop_
_entity_poly.entity_id
_entity_poly.type
_entity_poly.pdbx_seq_one_letter_code
_entity_poly.pdbx_strand_id
1 'polypeptide(L)'
;MINKFKIAFLLGIFAMLFSVNTSAQLKKGQLVDGIAAVIGDEIILESDVEEQLNYAKQQGAAETNKCEFLENLLNNKLLVVQAKKDTLIENRSAAIKEQANAKYNQLISQFPDEKTMLAAYKFRNQYEMKNAIEKIDTDQYYGQAKYQRITEKADVTPNEVTDFYNQFKTQLPQIKDEVSLSQIFMYPKLTEKHKDELIARLKKIKADIQGGESFESQARIYSEDKGSAATGGLMKNVFKGQMVKPFEAAALNLQEGEISDPVESEFGYHIIQLVKKSGKAYDARHILLMATPNEEEIASAKVKLDSIRGLIQSGKITFKEAAFKFSDDKRTKFNAGVIPGADGSNKIEREGIPGTITYELAGLKKGDITTAFDDKDERDRVVVKIVKIEDDIAAHQITLETDYDRIKQLALNRRRNEMVEKYVNEKIPTTFVSIDGRYNCEFKSNWKKASISK
;
A
#
# COMPACT_ATOMS: atom_id res chain seq x y z
N MET A 1 16.48 51.62 -66.18
CA MET A 1 15.88 50.27 -66.21
C MET A 1 16.70 49.37 -65.31
N ILE A 2 16.25 48.62 -64.31
CA ILE A 2 14.98 48.37 -63.60
C ILE A 2 15.49 47.88 -62.22
N ASN A 3 15.35 48.67 -61.16
CA ASN A 3 14.26 48.64 -60.17
C ASN A 3 14.17 47.36 -59.31
N LYS A 4 14.34 47.59 -58.00
CA LYS A 4 13.51 47.06 -56.90
C LYS A 4 13.45 45.54 -56.74
N PHE A 5 14.40 44.96 -55.99
CA PHE A 5 14.23 43.56 -55.54
C PHE A 5 14.69 43.22 -54.11
N LYS A 6 15.00 44.20 -53.24
CA LYS A 6 15.37 43.88 -51.84
C LYS A 6 14.74 44.76 -50.75
N ILE A 7 13.63 45.44 -51.06
CA ILE A 7 12.80 46.18 -50.09
C ILE A 7 11.32 45.82 -50.31
N ALA A 8 11.02 44.51 -50.29
CA ALA A 8 9.65 43.99 -50.33
C ALA A 8 9.47 42.72 -49.47
N PHE A 9 10.36 42.48 -48.51
CA PHE A 9 10.21 41.38 -47.54
C PHE A 9 10.22 41.86 -46.08
N LEU A 10 10.36 43.18 -45.85
CA LEU A 10 10.44 43.77 -44.51
C LEU A 10 9.29 44.75 -44.18
N LEU A 11 8.28 44.84 -45.06
CA LEU A 11 7.05 45.62 -44.84
C LEU A 11 5.77 44.76 -44.94
N GLY A 12 5.91 43.43 -45.01
CA GLY A 12 4.80 42.45 -44.91
C GLY A 12 4.69 41.77 -43.55
N ILE A 13 5.65 41.99 -42.63
CA ILE A 13 5.71 41.32 -41.31
C ILE A 13 5.38 42.29 -40.16
N PHE A 14 5.12 43.57 -40.44
CA PHE A 14 4.79 44.57 -39.41
C PHE A 14 3.32 45.05 -39.42
N ALA A 15 2.48 44.52 -40.31
CA ALA A 15 1.05 44.85 -40.39
C ALA A 15 0.13 43.69 -40.01
N MET A 16 0.64 42.71 -39.25
CA MET A 16 -0.15 41.57 -38.75
C MET A 16 -0.11 41.47 -37.20
N LEU A 17 0.15 42.59 -36.51
CA LEU A 17 0.31 42.63 -35.05
C LEU A 17 -0.80 43.34 -34.26
N PHE A 18 -1.84 43.89 -34.88
CA PHE A 18 -2.92 44.52 -34.12
C PHE A 18 -4.29 44.31 -34.77
N SER A 19 -4.83 43.11 -34.61
CA SER A 19 -6.29 42.84 -34.65
C SER A 19 -6.57 41.41 -34.20
N VAL A 20 -6.10 41.02 -33.00
CA VAL A 20 -6.71 39.90 -32.31
C VAL A 20 -7.63 40.50 -31.27
N ASN A 21 -8.89 40.71 -31.65
CA ASN A 21 -9.96 40.83 -30.67
C ASN A 21 -9.98 39.51 -29.91
N THR A 22 -9.33 39.47 -28.75
CA THR A 22 -9.56 38.45 -27.75
C THR A 22 -10.93 38.70 -27.15
N SER A 23 -11.97 38.37 -27.91
CA SER A 23 -13.23 37.94 -27.32
C SER A 23 -12.89 36.68 -26.53
N ALA A 24 -12.70 36.83 -25.23
CA ALA A 24 -12.71 35.72 -24.28
C ALA A 24 -14.15 35.14 -24.26
N GLN A 25 -14.55 34.49 -25.34
CA GLN A 25 -15.70 33.60 -25.33
C GLN A 25 -15.25 32.34 -24.62
N LEU A 26 -15.72 32.19 -23.37
CA LEU A 26 -15.76 30.90 -22.69
C LEU A 26 -16.31 29.87 -23.68
N LYS A 27 -15.51 28.85 -24.01
CA LYS A 27 -15.98 27.73 -24.83
C LYS A 27 -17.20 27.13 -24.12
N LYS A 28 -18.35 27.15 -24.81
CA LYS A 28 -19.55 26.40 -24.40
C LYS A 28 -19.17 24.91 -24.40
N GLY A 29 -18.90 24.36 -23.22
CA GLY A 29 -18.37 22.99 -23.10
C GLY A 29 -17.34 22.73 -21.99
N GLN A 30 -17.25 23.55 -20.93
CA GLN A 30 -16.76 23.00 -19.66
C GLN A 30 -17.83 22.01 -19.18
N LEU A 31 -17.55 20.72 -19.36
CA LEU A 31 -18.44 19.60 -19.05
C LEU A 31 -18.94 19.74 -17.60
N VAL A 32 -20.22 20.02 -17.44
CA VAL A 32 -20.93 19.73 -16.19
C VAL A 32 -21.06 18.21 -16.17
N ASP A 33 -20.42 17.57 -15.20
CA ASP A 33 -20.53 16.12 -15.01
C ASP A 33 -22.00 15.74 -14.87
N GLY A 34 -22.42 14.72 -15.61
CA GLY A 34 -23.82 14.32 -15.70
C GLY A 34 -24.22 13.54 -14.46
N ILE A 35 -25.49 13.66 -14.04
CA ILE A 35 -26.05 12.79 -13.03
C ILE A 35 -26.51 11.51 -13.71
N ALA A 36 -25.94 10.37 -13.34
CA ALA A 36 -26.36 9.05 -13.80
C ALA A 36 -27.59 8.56 -13.01
N ALA A 37 -27.59 8.77 -11.69
CA ALA A 37 -28.72 8.45 -10.82
C ALA A 37 -28.73 9.24 -9.51
N VAL A 38 -29.88 9.28 -8.85
CA VAL A 38 -30.11 9.85 -7.51
C VAL A 38 -30.81 8.81 -6.65
N ILE A 39 -30.33 8.57 -5.43
CA ILE A 39 -30.94 7.67 -4.44
C ILE A 39 -31.04 8.40 -3.09
N GLY A 40 -32.25 8.72 -2.65
CA GLY A 40 -32.42 9.53 -1.44
C GLY A 40 -31.73 10.89 -1.57
N ASP A 41 -30.75 11.16 -0.70
CA ASP A 41 -29.87 12.33 -0.72
C ASP A 41 -28.52 12.09 -1.42
N GLU A 42 -28.32 10.88 -1.97
CA GLU A 42 -27.10 10.48 -2.65
C GLU A 42 -27.20 10.65 -4.17
N ILE A 43 -26.10 11.05 -4.80
CA ILE A 43 -25.98 11.22 -6.25
C ILE A 43 -24.89 10.28 -6.76
N ILE A 44 -25.12 9.71 -7.94
CA ILE A 44 -24.14 8.97 -8.73
C ILE A 44 -23.90 9.77 -10.01
N LEU A 45 -22.65 10.12 -10.26
CA LEU A 45 -22.22 10.86 -11.43
C LEU A 45 -21.88 9.92 -12.59
N GLU A 46 -21.88 10.43 -13.82
CA GLU A 46 -21.41 9.68 -14.98
C GLU A 46 -19.92 9.33 -14.84
N SER A 47 -19.12 10.26 -14.29
CA SER A 47 -17.71 10.00 -13.99
C SER A 47 -17.49 8.84 -13.03
N ASP A 48 -18.37 8.66 -12.02
CA ASP A 48 -18.29 7.53 -11.09
C ASP A 48 -18.44 6.18 -11.83
N VAL A 49 -19.40 6.11 -12.75
CA VAL A 49 -19.67 4.90 -13.56
C VAL A 49 -18.50 4.63 -14.52
N GLU A 50 -18.01 5.67 -15.19
CA GLU A 50 -16.90 5.57 -16.14
C GLU A 50 -15.58 5.23 -15.46
N GLU A 51 -15.30 5.77 -14.28
CA GLU A 51 -14.10 5.47 -13.50
C GLU A 51 -14.07 4.00 -13.09
N GLN A 52 -15.17 3.48 -12.55
CA GLN A 52 -15.25 2.05 -12.19
C GLN A 52 -15.07 1.14 -13.40
N LEU A 53 -15.68 1.51 -14.53
CA LEU A 53 -15.55 0.76 -15.78
C LEU A 53 -14.12 0.80 -16.32
N ASN A 54 -13.46 1.95 -16.29
CA ASN A 54 -12.07 2.09 -16.72
C ASN A 54 -11.12 1.31 -15.81
N TYR A 55 -11.36 1.32 -14.51
CA TYR A 55 -10.62 0.52 -13.54
C TYR A 55 -10.75 -0.98 -13.82
N ALA A 56 -11.97 -1.48 -14.06
CA ALA A 56 -12.20 -2.87 -14.41
C ALA A 56 -11.50 -3.29 -15.72
N LYS A 57 -11.49 -2.40 -16.74
CA LYS A 57 -10.75 -2.64 -17.99
C LYS A 57 -9.25 -2.73 -17.77
N GLN A 58 -8.68 -1.88 -16.92
CA GLN A 58 -7.26 -1.94 -16.57
C GLN A 58 -6.89 -3.23 -15.86
N GLN A 59 -7.83 -3.84 -15.12
CA GLN A 59 -7.66 -5.15 -14.50
C GLN A 59 -7.92 -6.33 -15.44
N GLY A 60 -8.20 -6.09 -16.73
CA GLY A 60 -8.38 -7.14 -17.73
C GLY A 60 -9.79 -7.71 -17.83
N ALA A 61 -10.82 -7.00 -17.35
CA ALA A 61 -12.21 -7.41 -17.55
C ALA A 61 -12.58 -7.43 -19.05
N ALA A 62 -12.95 -8.61 -19.57
CA ALA A 62 -13.20 -8.85 -20.99
C ALA A 62 -14.54 -8.27 -21.49
N GLU A 63 -15.56 -8.20 -20.64
CA GLU A 63 -16.84 -7.55 -20.92
C GLU A 63 -17.16 -6.55 -19.80
N THR A 64 -17.44 -5.30 -20.17
CA THR A 64 -17.81 -4.25 -19.22
C THR A 64 -19.18 -3.68 -19.57
N ASN A 65 -20.22 -4.10 -18.84
CA ASN A 65 -21.57 -3.57 -18.99
C ASN A 65 -21.76 -2.36 -18.07
N LYS A 66 -21.93 -1.15 -18.63
CA LYS A 66 -22.20 0.09 -17.87
C LYS A 66 -23.35 -0.08 -16.86
N CYS A 67 -24.35 -0.89 -17.18
CA CYS A 67 -25.50 -1.14 -16.32
C CYS A 67 -25.15 -1.89 -15.04
N GLU A 68 -24.21 -2.83 -15.10
CA GLU A 68 -23.79 -3.59 -13.93
C GLU A 68 -23.01 -2.71 -12.94
N PHE A 69 -22.14 -1.84 -13.45
CA PHE A 69 -21.42 -0.86 -12.63
C PHE A 69 -22.37 0.15 -12.00
N LEU A 70 -23.33 0.69 -12.78
CA LEU A 70 -24.37 1.56 -12.22
C LEU A 70 -25.17 0.83 -11.14
N GLU A 71 -25.56 -0.43 -11.35
CA GLU A 71 -26.30 -1.19 -10.33
C GLU A 71 -25.49 -1.40 -9.04
N ASN A 72 -24.19 -1.69 -9.16
CA ASN A 72 -23.31 -1.80 -8.00
C ASN A 72 -23.19 -0.48 -7.23
N LEU A 73 -23.09 0.64 -7.94
CA LEU A 73 -23.12 1.97 -7.34
C LEU A 73 -24.47 2.26 -6.66
N LEU A 74 -25.58 1.91 -7.32
CA LEU A 74 -26.93 2.07 -6.75
C LEU A 74 -27.08 1.27 -5.45
N ASN A 75 -26.65 0.00 -5.45
CA ASN A 75 -26.65 -0.88 -4.28
C ASN A 75 -25.84 -0.24 -3.13
N ASN A 76 -24.61 0.20 -3.42
CA ASN A 76 -23.73 0.82 -2.42
C ASN A 76 -24.35 2.10 -1.82
N LYS A 77 -24.84 3.01 -2.67
CA LYS A 77 -25.46 4.26 -2.23
C LYS A 77 -26.72 4.03 -1.39
N LEU A 78 -27.54 3.03 -1.74
CA LEU A 78 -28.68 2.65 -0.91
C LEU A 78 -28.24 2.19 0.49
N LEU A 79 -27.17 1.40 0.59
CA LEU A 79 -26.62 1.02 1.89
C LEU A 79 -26.19 2.26 2.70
N VAL A 80 -25.52 3.24 2.07
CA VAL A 80 -25.13 4.50 2.71
C VAL A 80 -26.35 5.29 3.21
N VAL A 81 -27.38 5.48 2.37
CA VAL A 81 -28.63 6.16 2.76
C VAL A 81 -29.29 5.49 3.96
N GLN A 82 -29.32 4.15 3.95
CA GLN A 82 -29.92 3.37 5.03
C GLN A 82 -29.05 3.35 6.28
N ALA A 83 -27.72 3.42 6.13
CA ALA A 83 -26.77 3.49 7.23
C ALA A 83 -26.92 4.80 8.02
N LYS A 84 -27.01 5.93 7.33
CA LYS A 84 -27.16 7.26 7.93
C LYS A 84 -28.45 7.40 8.76
N LYS A 85 -29.46 6.57 8.49
CA LYS A 85 -30.73 6.51 9.23
C LYS A 85 -30.71 5.48 10.37
N ASP A 86 -29.72 4.59 10.40
CA ASP A 86 -29.63 3.51 11.39
C ASP A 86 -28.97 4.04 12.67
N THR A 87 -29.78 4.28 13.70
CA THR A 87 -29.31 4.79 15.01
C THR A 87 -28.29 3.90 15.73
N LEU A 88 -28.12 2.66 15.28
CA LEU A 88 -27.14 1.72 15.81
C LEU A 88 -25.77 1.81 15.11
N ILE A 89 -25.65 2.64 14.07
CA ILE A 89 -24.37 2.98 13.44
C ILE A 89 -23.91 4.32 14.03
N GLU A 90 -22.70 4.33 14.58
CA GLU A 90 -22.11 5.55 15.15
C GLU A 90 -21.95 6.62 14.07
N ASN A 91 -22.40 7.85 14.38
CA ASN A 91 -22.16 9.00 13.52
C ASN A 91 -20.71 9.47 13.67
N ARG A 92 -19.91 9.21 12.62
CA ARG A 92 -18.48 9.55 12.59
C ARG A 92 -18.16 10.71 11.65
N SER A 93 -19.14 11.52 11.24
CA SER A 93 -18.94 12.57 10.23
C SER A 93 -17.83 13.57 10.62
N ALA A 94 -17.75 13.96 11.89
CA ALA A 94 -16.66 14.84 12.37
C ALA A 94 -15.28 14.17 12.30
N ALA A 95 -15.19 12.90 12.71
CA ALA A 95 -13.95 12.13 12.66
C ALA A 95 -13.50 11.85 11.21
N ILE A 96 -14.45 11.55 10.31
CA ILE A 96 -14.17 11.35 8.88
C ILE A 96 -13.62 12.65 8.27
N LYS A 97 -14.20 13.80 8.60
CA LYS A 97 -13.69 15.11 8.15
C LYS A 97 -12.26 15.39 8.64
N GLU A 98 -11.95 15.03 9.89
CA GLU A 98 -10.58 15.13 10.41
C GLU A 98 -9.63 14.17 9.68
N GLN A 99 -10.06 12.93 9.41
CA GLN A 99 -9.30 11.95 8.65
C GLN A 99 -9.05 12.40 7.21
N ALA A 100 -10.03 13.01 6.55
CA ALA A 100 -9.87 13.55 5.20
C ALA A 100 -8.80 14.66 5.16
N ASN A 101 -8.75 15.51 6.20
CA ASN A 101 -7.68 16.50 6.35
C ASN A 101 -6.31 15.84 6.56
N ALA A 102 -6.22 14.82 7.41
CA ALA A 102 -4.98 14.10 7.66
C ALA A 102 -4.47 13.38 6.41
N LYS A 103 -5.35 12.68 5.68
CA LYS A 103 -5.04 12.02 4.40
C LYS A 103 -4.57 13.01 3.35
N TYR A 104 -5.24 14.16 3.22
CA TYR A 104 -4.82 15.22 2.32
C TYR A 104 -3.38 15.70 2.63
N ASN A 105 -3.06 15.94 3.90
CA ASN A 105 -1.72 16.35 4.32
C ASN A 105 -0.67 15.25 4.08
N GLN A 106 -1.04 13.99 4.29
CA GLN A 106 -0.19 12.84 3.98
C GLN A 106 0.08 12.75 2.48
N LEU A 107 -0.93 12.96 1.63
CA LEU A 107 -0.75 12.95 0.18
C LEU A 107 0.20 14.07 -0.26
N ILE A 108 0.03 15.31 0.23
CA ILE A 108 0.95 16.41 -0.10
C ILE A 108 2.40 16.06 0.21
N SER A 109 2.67 15.32 1.30
CA SER A 109 4.04 14.96 1.68
C SER A 109 4.78 14.09 0.64
N GLN A 110 4.04 13.47 -0.29
CA GLN A 110 4.57 12.64 -1.38
C GLN A 110 4.83 13.46 -2.65
N PHE A 111 4.35 14.70 -2.72
CA PHE A 111 4.50 15.58 -3.87
C PHE A 111 5.43 16.76 -3.53
N PRO A 112 6.12 17.34 -4.52
CA PRO A 112 6.97 18.51 -4.30
C PRO A 112 6.21 19.72 -3.74
N ASP A 113 4.96 19.91 -4.19
CA ASP A 113 4.09 21.01 -3.79
C ASP A 113 2.61 20.69 -4.07
N GLU A 114 1.72 21.47 -3.46
CA GLU A 114 0.26 21.29 -3.54
C GLU A 114 -0.28 21.42 -4.98
N LYS A 115 0.26 22.35 -5.78
CA LYS A 115 -0.21 22.59 -7.15
C LYS A 115 0.09 21.38 -8.03
N THR A 116 1.25 20.77 -7.86
CA THR A 116 1.64 19.54 -8.56
C THR A 116 0.69 18.39 -8.22
N MET A 117 0.37 18.20 -6.93
CA MET A 117 -0.60 17.19 -6.50
C MET A 117 -2.00 17.43 -7.08
N LEU A 118 -2.54 18.65 -6.93
CA LEU A 118 -3.89 18.98 -7.42
C LEU A 118 -4.00 18.80 -8.93
N ALA A 119 -2.96 19.15 -9.70
CA ALA A 119 -2.91 18.92 -11.14
C ALA A 119 -2.88 17.42 -11.49
N ALA A 120 -2.11 16.61 -10.75
CA ALA A 120 -2.01 15.17 -10.97
C ALA A 120 -3.36 14.47 -10.75
N TYR A 121 -4.09 14.84 -9.69
CA TYR A 121 -5.42 14.32 -9.38
C TYR A 121 -6.57 15.10 -10.04
N LYS A 122 -6.26 16.11 -10.86
CA LYS A 122 -7.22 16.95 -11.60
C LYS A 122 -8.23 17.70 -10.72
N PHE A 123 -7.85 18.06 -9.49
CA PHE A 123 -8.64 18.91 -8.61
C PHE A 123 -8.29 20.40 -8.81
N ARG A 124 -9.27 21.29 -8.72
CA ARG A 124 -9.06 22.74 -8.90
C ARG A 124 -8.42 23.40 -7.68
N ASN A 125 -8.72 22.89 -6.49
CA ASN A 125 -8.26 23.44 -5.23
C ASN A 125 -8.33 22.40 -4.10
N GLN A 126 -7.67 22.71 -2.99
CA GLN A 126 -7.68 21.92 -1.76
C GLN A 126 -9.06 21.52 -1.28
N TYR A 127 -10.03 22.45 -1.33
CA TYR A 127 -11.36 22.23 -0.78
C TYR A 127 -12.11 21.15 -1.57
N GLU A 128 -12.02 21.18 -2.90
CA GLU A 128 -12.61 20.16 -3.78
C GLU A 128 -12.04 18.77 -3.48
N MET A 129 -10.72 18.65 -3.39
CA MET A 129 -10.05 17.37 -3.10
C MET A 129 -10.40 16.84 -1.69
N LYS A 130 -10.38 17.71 -0.67
CA LYS A 130 -10.73 17.31 0.69
C LYS A 130 -12.17 16.82 0.80
N ASN A 131 -13.11 17.49 0.14
CA ASN A 131 -14.50 17.05 0.11
C ASN A 131 -14.66 15.73 -0.65
N ALA A 132 -13.90 15.50 -1.72
CA ALA A 132 -13.90 14.21 -2.42
C ALA A 132 -13.39 13.08 -1.51
N ILE A 133 -12.27 13.30 -0.78
CA ILE A 133 -11.76 12.34 0.21
C ILE A 133 -12.79 12.10 1.32
N GLU A 134 -13.35 13.16 1.89
CA GLU A 134 -14.40 13.07 2.92
C GLU A 134 -15.61 12.27 2.42
N LYS A 135 -16.00 12.49 1.16
CA LYS A 135 -17.13 11.79 0.55
C LYS A 135 -16.86 10.31 0.35
N ILE A 136 -15.69 9.95 -0.19
CA ILE A 136 -15.26 8.56 -0.37
C ILE A 136 -15.21 7.84 0.99
N ASP A 137 -14.58 8.46 1.99
CA ASP A 137 -14.45 7.89 3.34
C ASP A 137 -15.81 7.73 4.02
N THR A 138 -16.72 8.69 3.80
CA THR A 138 -18.11 8.62 4.27
C THR A 138 -18.84 7.43 3.67
N ASP A 139 -18.82 7.31 2.35
CA ASP A 139 -19.53 6.25 1.64
C ASP A 139 -18.94 4.87 1.99
N GLN A 140 -17.62 4.77 2.10
CA GLN A 140 -16.94 3.55 2.53
C GLN A 140 -17.36 3.16 3.97
N TYR A 141 -17.28 4.08 4.92
CA TYR A 141 -17.60 3.79 6.32
C TYR A 141 -19.06 3.37 6.49
N TYR A 142 -20.00 4.18 6.02
CA TYR A 142 -21.43 3.93 6.20
C TYR A 142 -21.90 2.72 5.40
N GLY A 143 -21.41 2.55 4.17
CA GLY A 143 -21.68 1.37 3.34
C GLY A 143 -21.19 0.09 4.01
N GLN A 144 -19.93 0.08 4.50
CA GLN A 144 -19.35 -1.07 5.19
C GLN A 144 -20.04 -1.37 6.51
N ALA A 145 -20.32 -0.35 7.33
CA ALA A 145 -21.03 -0.51 8.60
C ALA A 145 -22.42 -1.12 8.39
N LYS A 146 -23.15 -0.68 7.36
CA LYS A 146 -24.46 -1.26 7.05
C LYS A 146 -24.37 -2.67 6.49
N TYR A 147 -23.41 -2.93 5.60
CA TYR A 147 -23.12 -4.28 5.11
C TYR A 147 -22.85 -5.25 6.27
N GLN A 148 -21.98 -4.87 7.21
CA GLN A 148 -21.65 -5.67 8.39
C GLN A 148 -22.88 -5.96 9.25
N ARG A 149 -23.72 -4.95 9.50
CA ARG A 149 -24.96 -5.15 10.29
C ARG A 149 -25.96 -6.07 9.61
N ILE A 150 -26.10 -6.00 8.28
CA ILE A 150 -26.96 -6.91 7.52
C ILE A 150 -26.42 -8.35 7.61
N THR A 151 -25.10 -8.49 7.57
CA THR A 151 -24.42 -9.79 7.42
C THR A 151 -23.87 -10.37 8.72
N GLU A 152 -24.09 -9.72 9.86
CA GLU A 152 -23.53 -10.07 11.17
C GLU A 152 -23.84 -11.52 11.57
N LYS A 153 -25.07 -11.96 11.28
CA LYS A 153 -25.57 -13.31 11.60
C LYS A 153 -25.46 -14.27 10.42
N ALA A 154 -24.71 -13.92 9.37
CA ALA A 154 -24.49 -14.82 8.26
C ALA A 154 -23.61 -15.98 8.73
N ASP A 155 -24.13 -17.19 8.55
CA ASP A 155 -23.42 -18.44 8.77
C ASP A 155 -23.87 -19.45 7.72
N VAL A 156 -23.10 -20.52 7.55
CA VAL A 156 -23.38 -21.63 6.64
C VAL A 156 -23.11 -22.96 7.35
N THR A 157 -24.09 -23.85 7.28
CA THR A 157 -24.00 -25.22 7.79
C THR A 157 -23.16 -26.10 6.86
N PRO A 158 -22.61 -27.23 7.34
CA PRO A 158 -21.87 -28.15 6.47
C PRO A 158 -22.63 -28.63 5.24
N ASN A 159 -23.94 -28.86 5.36
CA ASN A 159 -24.77 -29.25 4.22
C ASN A 159 -24.88 -28.12 3.19
N GLU A 160 -25.06 -26.87 3.62
CA GLU A 160 -25.09 -25.72 2.71
C GLU A 160 -23.74 -25.52 2.01
N VAL A 161 -22.61 -25.85 2.66
CA VAL A 161 -21.29 -25.84 2.03
C VAL A 161 -21.20 -26.91 0.93
N THR A 162 -21.71 -28.12 1.19
CA THR A 162 -21.77 -29.20 0.20
C THR A 162 -22.68 -28.85 -0.98
N ASP A 163 -23.86 -28.28 -0.72
CA ASP A 163 -24.81 -27.86 -1.76
C ASP A 163 -24.21 -26.76 -2.63
N PHE A 164 -23.57 -25.77 -2.02
CA PHE A 164 -22.83 -24.73 -2.73
C PHE A 164 -21.73 -25.34 -3.62
N TYR A 165 -20.92 -26.25 -3.09
CA TYR A 165 -19.87 -26.91 -3.88
C TYR A 165 -20.46 -27.63 -5.09
N ASN A 166 -21.49 -28.45 -4.89
CA ASN A 166 -22.10 -29.24 -5.96
C ASN A 166 -22.74 -28.34 -7.04
N GLN A 167 -23.37 -27.23 -6.63
CA GLN A 167 -24.01 -26.30 -7.55
C GLN A 167 -22.98 -25.49 -8.37
N PHE A 168 -21.87 -25.07 -7.76
CA PHE A 168 -20.91 -24.16 -8.38
C PHE A 168 -19.61 -24.83 -8.83
N LYS A 169 -19.50 -26.16 -8.72
CA LYS A 169 -18.28 -26.94 -8.96
C LYS A 169 -17.49 -26.53 -10.21
N THR A 170 -18.18 -26.28 -11.33
CA THR A 170 -17.56 -25.91 -12.61
C THR A 170 -17.14 -24.44 -12.71
N GLN A 171 -17.67 -23.58 -11.84
CA GLN A 171 -17.38 -22.15 -11.77
C GLN A 171 -16.34 -21.81 -10.69
N LEU A 172 -16.06 -22.74 -9.77
CA LEU A 172 -15.08 -22.50 -8.73
C LEU A 172 -13.67 -22.42 -9.34
N PRO A 173 -12.84 -21.48 -8.85
CA PRO A 173 -11.50 -21.29 -9.36
C PRO A 173 -10.63 -22.55 -9.13
N GLN A 174 -9.69 -22.76 -10.04
CA GLN A 174 -8.57 -23.67 -9.81
C GLN A 174 -7.66 -23.09 -8.73
N ILE A 175 -7.17 -23.95 -7.85
CA ILE A 175 -6.14 -23.58 -6.89
C ILE A 175 -4.81 -23.71 -7.61
N LYS A 176 -4.04 -22.61 -7.61
CA LYS A 176 -2.67 -22.61 -8.13
C LYS A 176 -1.77 -23.45 -7.25
N ASP A 177 -0.53 -23.66 -7.69
CA ASP A 177 0.48 -24.30 -6.87
C ASP A 177 0.81 -23.44 -5.64
N GLU A 178 0.65 -24.03 -4.46
CA GLU A 178 0.83 -23.38 -3.17
C GLU A 178 1.92 -24.11 -2.38
N VAL A 179 2.68 -23.37 -1.56
CA VAL A 179 3.62 -23.94 -0.60
C VAL A 179 3.39 -23.34 0.78
N SER A 180 3.68 -24.13 1.80
CA SER A 180 3.80 -23.63 3.17
C SER A 180 5.26 -23.64 3.57
N LEU A 181 5.78 -22.48 3.98
CA LEU A 181 7.19 -22.31 4.31
C LEU A 181 7.35 -21.81 5.75
N SER A 182 8.40 -22.28 6.41
CA SER A 182 8.90 -21.69 7.65
C SER A 182 10.33 -21.22 7.46
N GLN A 183 10.72 -20.11 8.05
CA GLN A 183 12.08 -19.58 8.00
C GLN A 183 12.69 -19.35 9.38
N ILE A 184 14.01 -19.43 9.41
CA ILE A 184 14.85 -18.88 10.48
C ILE A 184 15.86 -18.00 9.77
N PHE A 185 15.92 -16.73 10.11
CA PHE A 185 16.98 -15.86 9.63
C PHE A 185 17.73 -15.23 10.79
N MET A 186 18.98 -14.87 10.51
CA MET A 186 19.87 -14.17 11.42
C MET A 186 20.51 -12.97 10.72
N TYR A 187 20.74 -11.89 11.45
CA TYR A 187 21.63 -10.83 10.98
C TYR A 187 23.08 -11.27 11.18
N PRO A 188 23.94 -11.22 10.15
CA PRO A 188 25.37 -11.39 10.34
C PRO A 188 25.90 -10.38 11.37
N LYS A 189 26.73 -10.84 12.29
CA LYS A 189 27.31 -9.99 13.32
C LYS A 189 28.60 -9.38 12.80
N LEU A 190 28.68 -8.06 12.80
CA LEU A 190 29.91 -7.36 12.47
C LEU A 190 31.01 -7.69 13.49
N THR A 191 32.21 -7.90 13.00
CA THR A 191 33.45 -7.98 13.78
C THR A 191 33.76 -6.63 14.42
N GLU A 192 34.44 -6.64 15.56
CA GLU A 192 34.86 -5.39 16.22
C GLU A 192 35.76 -4.55 15.31
N LYS A 193 36.63 -5.19 14.53
CA LYS A 193 37.47 -4.51 13.53
C LYS A 193 36.63 -3.74 12.50
N HIS A 194 35.59 -4.36 11.95
CA HIS A 194 34.73 -3.71 10.97
C HIS A 194 33.93 -2.55 11.59
N LYS A 195 33.43 -2.73 12.82
CA LYS A 195 32.78 -1.63 13.56
C LYS A 195 33.74 -0.46 13.78
N ASP A 196 34.97 -0.74 14.19
CA ASP A 196 36.01 0.27 14.41
C ASP A 196 36.34 1.03 13.13
N GLU A 197 36.36 0.36 11.97
CA GLU A 197 36.55 0.98 10.66
C GLU A 197 35.41 1.96 10.32
N LEU A 198 34.15 1.57 10.55
CA LEU A 198 32.98 2.45 10.36
C LEU A 198 33.03 3.67 11.29
N ILE A 199 33.35 3.44 12.56
CA ILE A 199 33.49 4.51 13.57
C ILE A 199 34.64 5.45 13.20
N ALA A 200 35.80 4.92 12.80
CA ALA A 200 36.96 5.71 12.41
C ALA A 200 36.66 6.56 11.17
N ARG A 201 35.93 6.00 10.19
CA ARG A 201 35.50 6.74 9.00
C ARG A 201 34.55 7.89 9.36
N LEU A 202 33.57 7.67 10.23
CA LEU A 202 32.69 8.72 10.71
C LEU A 202 33.42 9.78 11.54
N LYS A 203 34.39 9.39 12.37
CA LYS A 203 35.24 10.34 13.11
C LYS A 203 36.06 11.21 12.16
N LYS A 204 36.57 10.63 11.06
CA LYS A 204 37.28 11.38 10.02
C LYS A 204 36.34 12.38 9.33
N ILE A 205 35.16 11.94 8.89
CA ILE A 205 34.14 12.82 8.29
C ILE A 205 33.78 13.97 9.24
N LYS A 206 33.59 13.69 10.53
CA LYS A 206 33.34 14.71 11.56
C LYS A 206 34.50 15.71 11.65
N ALA A 207 35.75 15.24 11.65
CA ALA A 207 36.93 16.09 11.69
C ALA A 207 37.05 16.98 10.45
N ASP A 208 36.74 16.45 9.26
CA ASP A 208 36.73 17.21 8.01
C ASP A 208 35.67 18.33 8.06
N ILE A 209 34.48 18.05 8.60
CA ILE A 209 33.43 19.06 8.81
C ILE A 209 33.88 20.13 9.80
N GLN A 210 34.53 19.74 10.90
CA GLN A 210 35.09 20.67 11.88
C GLN A 210 36.27 21.48 11.30
N GLY A 211 36.97 20.95 10.29
CA GLY A 211 38.03 21.60 9.54
C GLY A 211 37.55 22.59 8.48
N GLY A 212 36.24 22.73 8.28
CA GLY A 212 35.63 23.72 7.38
C GLY A 212 34.85 23.14 6.21
N GLU A 213 34.81 21.82 6.04
CA GLU A 213 33.92 21.20 5.06
C GLU A 213 32.45 21.31 5.48
N SER A 214 31.54 21.42 4.51
CA SER A 214 30.12 21.48 4.82
C SER A 214 29.56 20.09 5.13
N PHE A 215 28.75 19.97 6.19
CA PHE A 215 28.03 18.73 6.52
C PHE A 215 27.22 18.22 5.33
N GLU A 216 26.58 19.14 4.61
CA GLU A 216 25.75 18.84 3.45
C GLU A 216 26.54 18.19 2.31
N SER A 217 27.75 18.68 2.02
CA SER A 217 28.63 18.07 1.02
C SER A 217 29.05 16.65 1.45
N GLN A 218 29.48 16.51 2.69
CA GLN A 218 29.91 15.23 3.27
C GLN A 218 28.78 14.21 3.28
N ALA A 219 27.55 14.63 3.60
CA ALA A 219 26.37 13.78 3.56
C ALA A 219 26.04 13.32 2.13
N ARG A 220 26.15 14.19 1.13
CA ARG A 220 25.93 13.80 -0.27
C ARG A 220 26.95 12.80 -0.79
N ILE A 221 28.19 12.87 -0.30
CA ILE A 221 29.30 12.02 -0.76
C ILE A 221 29.29 10.67 -0.03
N TYR A 222 29.06 10.67 1.29
CA TYR A 222 29.32 9.51 2.13
C TYR A 222 28.09 8.90 2.79
N SER A 223 26.97 9.63 2.90
CA SER A 223 25.80 9.07 3.56
C SER A 223 25.14 8.02 2.67
N GLU A 224 24.89 6.86 3.24
CA GLU A 224 24.20 5.74 2.61
C GLU A 224 22.68 5.78 2.87
N ASP A 225 22.19 6.80 3.59
CA ASP A 225 20.76 7.05 3.71
C ASP A 225 20.18 7.66 2.43
N LYS A 226 19.56 6.81 1.61
CA LYS A 226 18.90 7.21 0.35
C LYS A 226 17.83 8.29 0.54
N GLY A 227 17.22 8.39 1.73
CA GLY A 227 16.13 9.34 1.99
C GLY A 227 16.59 10.79 2.18
N SER A 228 17.80 11.00 2.71
CA SER A 228 18.29 12.34 3.03
C SER A 228 19.67 12.69 2.47
N ALA A 229 20.46 11.72 1.98
CA ALA A 229 21.81 11.99 1.46
C ALA A 229 21.81 13.08 0.38
N ALA A 230 20.89 13.01 -0.59
CA ALA A 230 20.76 13.98 -1.67
C ALA A 230 20.45 15.41 -1.18
N THR A 231 19.74 15.55 -0.06
CA THR A 231 19.40 16.83 0.59
C THR A 231 20.41 17.24 1.67
N GLY A 232 21.61 16.67 1.65
CA GLY A 232 22.67 17.00 2.59
C GLY A 232 22.45 16.42 3.99
N GLY A 233 21.75 15.29 4.06
CA GLY A 233 21.38 14.61 5.31
C GLY A 233 20.23 15.26 6.05
N LEU A 234 19.61 16.32 5.50
CA LEU A 234 18.66 17.18 6.22
C LEU A 234 17.27 16.55 6.35
N MET A 235 16.81 16.44 7.59
CA MET A 235 15.45 16.10 7.98
C MET A 235 14.83 17.29 8.71
N LYS A 236 13.67 17.75 8.23
CA LYS A 236 12.95 18.90 8.77
C LYS A 236 11.72 18.47 9.55
N ASN A 237 11.36 19.25 10.57
CA ASN A 237 10.15 19.05 11.38
C ASN A 237 10.03 17.64 11.96
N VAL A 238 11.16 17.06 12.42
CA VAL A 238 11.16 15.75 13.08
C VAL A 238 10.53 15.89 14.45
N PHE A 239 9.46 15.13 14.71
CA PHE A 239 8.79 15.08 16.00
C PHE A 239 9.33 13.93 16.86
N LYS A 240 9.27 14.12 18.19
CA LYS A 240 9.61 13.05 19.15
C LYS A 240 8.80 11.78 18.87
N GLY A 241 9.49 10.64 18.88
CA GLY A 241 8.94 9.31 18.59
C GLY A 241 8.96 8.91 17.12
N GLN A 242 9.40 9.78 16.19
CA GLN A 242 9.49 9.45 14.77
C GLN A 242 10.80 8.74 14.40
N MET A 243 11.86 8.91 15.19
CA MET A 243 13.19 8.34 14.93
C MET A 243 13.49 7.17 15.87
N VAL A 244 14.44 6.32 15.47
CA VAL A 244 14.96 5.26 16.35
C VAL A 244 15.60 5.86 17.60
N LYS A 245 15.41 5.20 18.74
CA LYS A 245 15.81 5.73 20.06
C LYS A 245 17.26 6.24 20.12
N PRO A 246 18.27 5.53 19.58
CA PRO A 246 19.65 6.01 19.63
C PRO A 246 19.84 7.34 18.89
N PHE A 247 19.22 7.47 17.71
CA PHE A 247 19.26 8.69 16.92
C PHE A 247 18.60 9.85 17.65
N GLU A 248 17.38 9.65 18.14
CA GLU A 248 16.63 10.70 18.83
C GLU A 248 17.35 11.17 20.09
N ALA A 249 17.85 10.24 20.91
CA ALA A 249 18.58 10.57 22.12
C ALA A 249 19.83 11.40 21.82
N ALA A 250 20.59 11.02 20.79
CA ALA A 250 21.76 11.77 20.36
C ALA A 250 21.37 13.17 19.86
N ALA A 251 20.42 13.27 18.93
CA ALA A 251 19.97 14.55 18.36
C ALA A 251 19.46 15.54 19.43
N LEU A 252 18.70 15.05 20.41
CA LEU A 252 18.11 15.89 21.45
C LEU A 252 19.11 16.34 22.51
N ASN A 253 20.20 15.61 22.72
CA ASN A 253 21.27 15.98 23.64
C ASN A 253 22.24 17.03 23.07
N LEU A 254 22.23 17.24 21.75
CA LEU A 254 23.07 18.24 21.08
C LEU A 254 22.54 19.67 21.26
N GLN A 255 23.47 20.63 21.21
CA GLN A 255 23.19 22.05 20.99
C GLN A 255 22.99 22.34 19.49
N GLU A 256 22.33 23.45 19.16
CA GLU A 256 22.15 23.83 17.75
C GLU A 256 23.52 24.07 17.09
N GLY A 257 23.72 23.45 15.93
CA GLY A 257 24.98 23.42 15.20
C GLY A 257 25.95 22.31 15.61
N GLU A 258 25.77 21.70 16.78
CA GLU A 258 26.67 20.67 17.32
C GLU A 258 26.53 19.34 16.56
N ILE A 259 27.66 18.63 16.42
CA ILE A 259 27.76 17.31 15.77
C ILE A 259 28.13 16.26 16.83
N SER A 260 27.29 15.23 16.95
CA SER A 260 27.52 14.08 17.83
C SER A 260 28.77 13.27 17.48
N ASP A 261 29.23 12.44 18.42
CA ASP A 261 30.11 11.32 18.11
C ASP A 261 29.34 10.21 17.37
N PRO A 262 30.04 9.25 16.72
CA PRO A 262 29.38 8.14 16.05
C PRO A 262 28.40 7.38 16.97
N VAL A 263 27.16 7.23 16.50
CA VAL A 263 26.05 6.60 17.23
C VAL A 263 25.60 5.36 16.47
N GLU A 264 25.50 4.23 17.17
CA GLU A 264 24.99 2.97 16.60
C GLU A 264 23.46 2.93 16.62
N SER A 265 22.85 2.46 15.54
CA SER A 265 21.44 2.10 15.48
C SER A 265 21.22 0.83 14.65
N GLU A 266 19.97 0.37 14.55
CA GLU A 266 19.60 -0.82 13.77
C GLU A 266 19.83 -0.72 12.25
N PHE A 267 20.24 0.47 11.76
CA PHE A 267 20.56 0.74 10.36
C PHE A 267 22.07 0.88 10.11
N GLY A 268 22.88 1.04 11.17
CA GLY A 268 24.31 1.30 11.06
C GLY A 268 24.79 2.39 12.01
N TYR A 269 25.88 3.06 11.63
CA TYR A 269 26.52 4.10 12.43
C TYR A 269 26.24 5.49 11.85
N HIS A 270 25.98 6.44 12.74
CA HIS A 270 25.50 7.77 12.39
C HIS A 270 26.39 8.84 13.02
N ILE A 271 26.68 9.91 12.30
CA ILE A 271 26.94 11.20 12.95
C ILE A 271 25.76 12.13 12.69
N ILE A 272 25.34 12.84 13.72
CA ILE A 272 24.11 13.61 13.73
C ILE A 272 24.45 15.04 14.11
N GLN A 273 23.96 16.00 13.32
CA GLN A 273 24.00 17.42 13.62
C GLN A 273 22.59 17.91 13.98
N LEU A 274 22.46 18.60 15.10
CA LEU A 274 21.21 19.31 15.38
C LEU A 274 21.23 20.66 14.65
N VAL A 275 20.25 20.90 13.77
CA VAL A 275 20.17 22.15 13.00
C VAL A 275 19.37 23.19 13.79
N LYS A 276 18.20 22.80 14.30
CA LYS A 276 17.29 23.71 15.00
C LYS A 276 16.34 22.96 15.92
N LYS A 277 16.02 23.51 17.09
CA LYS A 277 14.92 23.06 17.96
C LYS A 277 13.75 24.04 17.86
N SER A 278 12.55 23.51 17.60
CA SER A 278 11.31 24.29 17.48
C SER A 278 10.18 23.64 18.28
N GLY A 279 10.12 23.92 19.58
CA GLY A 279 9.10 23.37 20.47
C GLY A 279 9.19 21.84 20.58
N LYS A 280 8.20 21.13 20.03
CA LYS A 280 8.16 19.65 20.00
C LYS A 280 8.83 19.04 18.77
N ALA A 281 9.21 19.85 17.79
CA ALA A 281 9.89 19.43 16.58
C ALA A 281 11.35 19.90 16.57
N TYR A 282 12.19 19.23 15.78
CA TYR A 282 13.55 19.64 15.53
C TYR A 282 13.95 19.33 14.08
N ASP A 283 14.91 20.10 13.58
CA ASP A 283 15.58 19.83 12.31
C ASP A 283 16.94 19.21 12.63
N ALA A 284 17.30 18.12 11.95
CA ALA A 284 18.58 17.45 12.13
C ALA A 284 19.19 17.11 10.77
N ARG A 285 20.52 17.07 10.70
CA ARG A 285 21.23 16.40 9.62
C ARG A 285 21.87 15.13 10.12
N HIS A 286 22.05 14.14 9.25
CA HIS A 286 22.85 12.98 9.58
C HIS A 286 23.63 12.42 8.39
N ILE A 287 24.69 11.70 8.72
CA ILE A 287 25.44 10.86 7.78
C ILE A 287 25.38 9.44 8.34
N LEU A 288 24.76 8.53 7.58
CA LEU A 288 24.66 7.11 7.90
C LEU A 288 25.73 6.34 7.12
N LEU A 289 26.51 5.53 7.81
CA LEU A 289 27.21 4.40 7.21
C LEU A 289 26.49 3.12 7.64
N MET A 290 25.95 2.38 6.67
CA MET A 290 25.25 1.14 6.91
C MET A 290 26.19 0.10 7.51
N ALA A 291 25.71 -0.63 8.52
CA ALA A 291 26.42 -1.79 9.06
C ALA A 291 26.23 -3.00 8.14
N THR A 292 26.62 -2.86 6.87
CA THR A 292 26.56 -3.93 5.87
C THR A 292 27.64 -4.95 6.19
N PRO A 293 27.33 -6.23 6.43
CA PRO A 293 28.33 -7.22 6.78
C PRO A 293 29.22 -7.58 5.59
N ASN A 294 30.48 -7.92 5.87
CA ASN A 294 31.41 -8.43 4.86
C ASN A 294 31.25 -9.95 4.62
N GLU A 295 31.96 -10.48 3.63
CA GLU A 295 31.86 -11.90 3.24
C GLU A 295 32.18 -12.88 4.39
N GLU A 296 33.17 -12.55 5.23
CA GLU A 296 33.56 -13.39 6.38
C GLU A 296 32.46 -13.41 7.45
N GLU A 297 31.84 -12.26 7.73
CA GLU A 297 30.73 -12.12 8.68
C GLU A 297 29.48 -12.88 8.20
N ILE A 298 29.19 -12.81 6.90
CA ILE A 298 28.13 -13.58 6.26
C ILE A 298 28.44 -15.09 6.34
N ALA A 299 29.67 -15.49 6.02
CA ALA A 299 30.08 -16.90 6.09
C ALA A 299 29.98 -17.45 7.52
N SER A 300 30.39 -16.68 8.52
CA SER A 300 30.26 -17.04 9.94
C SER A 300 28.79 -17.23 10.35
N ALA A 301 27.90 -16.35 9.89
CA ALA A 301 26.46 -16.50 10.11
C ALA A 301 25.88 -17.75 9.42
N LYS A 302 26.33 -18.06 8.19
CA LYS A 302 25.95 -19.30 7.48
C LYS A 302 26.37 -20.55 8.24
N VAL A 303 27.63 -20.64 8.67
CA VAL A 303 28.15 -21.77 9.47
C VAL A 303 27.32 -21.97 10.74
N LYS A 304 26.97 -20.89 11.43
CA LYS A 304 26.12 -20.96 12.63
C LYS A 304 24.72 -21.45 12.30
N LEU A 305 24.11 -20.97 11.23
CA LEU A 305 22.76 -21.36 10.86
C LEU A 305 22.70 -22.81 10.33
N ASP A 306 23.73 -23.26 9.61
CA ASP A 306 23.90 -24.67 9.23
C ASP A 306 24.10 -25.58 10.44
N SER A 307 24.78 -25.11 11.49
CA SER A 307 24.87 -25.84 12.77
C SER A 307 23.49 -26.00 13.41
N ILE A 308 22.66 -24.95 13.38
CA ILE A 308 21.26 -24.99 13.87
C ILE A 308 20.42 -25.95 13.01
N ARG A 309 20.57 -25.90 11.68
CA ARG A 309 19.96 -26.85 10.75
C ARG A 309 20.31 -28.29 11.09
N GLY A 310 21.57 -28.59 11.38
CA GLY A 310 22.01 -29.92 11.81
C GLY A 310 21.35 -30.39 13.13
N LEU A 311 21.11 -29.48 14.08
CA LEU A 311 20.35 -29.81 15.29
C LEU A 311 18.89 -30.13 15.00
N ILE A 312 18.27 -29.43 14.03
CA ILE A 312 16.90 -29.69 13.59
C ILE A 312 16.82 -31.04 12.88
N GLN A 313 17.72 -31.31 11.94
CA GLN A 313 17.75 -32.56 11.17
C GLN A 313 18.03 -33.79 12.05
N SER A 314 18.83 -33.64 13.11
CA SER A 314 19.07 -34.71 14.09
C SER A 314 17.96 -34.88 15.14
N GLY A 315 16.91 -34.05 15.09
CA GLY A 315 15.78 -34.11 16.02
C GLY A 315 16.09 -33.61 17.44
N LYS A 316 17.24 -32.98 17.67
CA LYS A 316 17.63 -32.44 18.99
C LYS A 316 16.78 -31.23 19.40
N ILE A 317 16.32 -30.47 18.41
CA ILE A 317 15.37 -29.36 18.56
C ILE A 317 14.41 -29.36 17.38
N THR A 318 13.19 -28.90 17.59
CA THR A 318 12.24 -28.68 16.48
C THR A 318 12.55 -27.38 15.74
N PHE A 319 12.07 -27.26 14.49
CA PHE A 319 12.17 -26.01 13.73
C PHE A 319 11.50 -24.84 14.48
N LYS A 320 10.32 -25.09 15.09
CA LYS A 320 9.60 -24.12 15.91
C LYS A 320 10.45 -23.59 17.07
N GLU A 321 11.11 -24.47 17.82
CA GLU A 321 11.98 -24.08 18.92
C GLU A 321 13.21 -23.32 18.42
N ALA A 322 13.80 -23.75 17.31
CA ALA A 322 14.92 -23.07 16.70
C ALA A 322 14.55 -21.66 16.22
N ALA A 323 13.39 -21.50 15.59
CA ALA A 323 12.86 -20.20 15.18
C ALA A 323 12.68 -19.27 16.39
N PHE A 324 12.04 -19.76 17.44
CA PHE A 324 11.83 -18.98 18.67
C PHE A 324 13.16 -18.55 19.33
N LYS A 325 14.12 -19.47 19.44
CA LYS A 325 15.39 -19.26 20.15
C LYS A 325 16.41 -18.43 19.35
N PHE A 326 16.50 -18.67 18.05
CA PHE A 326 17.64 -18.19 17.24
C PHE A 326 17.26 -17.21 16.13
N SER A 327 16.00 -17.18 15.68
CA SER A 327 15.62 -16.27 14.61
C SER A 327 15.61 -14.82 15.09
N ASP A 328 16.21 -13.94 14.29
CA ASP A 328 16.11 -12.49 14.45
C ASP A 328 14.85 -11.93 13.79
N ASP A 329 14.06 -12.77 13.10
CA ASP A 329 12.79 -12.40 12.48
C ASP A 329 11.68 -12.19 13.52
N LYS A 330 11.48 -10.95 13.94
CA LYS A 330 10.41 -10.61 14.89
C LYS A 330 9.00 -10.89 14.35
N ARG A 331 8.80 -11.00 13.03
CA ARG A 331 7.48 -11.26 12.43
C ARG A 331 7.09 -12.74 12.55
N THR A 332 8.04 -13.64 12.35
CA THR A 332 7.76 -15.08 12.25
C THR A 332 8.27 -15.90 13.44
N LYS A 333 9.26 -15.43 14.21
CA LYS A 333 9.88 -16.21 15.29
C LYS A 333 8.90 -16.67 16.37
N PHE A 334 7.85 -15.89 16.63
CA PHE A 334 6.80 -16.24 17.61
C PHE A 334 5.67 -17.08 17.00
N ASN A 335 5.64 -17.22 15.67
CA ASN A 335 4.72 -18.06 14.92
C ASN A 335 5.46 -19.25 14.28
N ALA A 336 6.35 -19.88 15.03
CA ALA A 336 7.13 -21.06 14.59
C ALA A 336 7.99 -20.87 13.32
N GLY A 337 8.24 -19.62 12.90
CA GLY A 337 8.94 -19.31 11.65
C GLY A 337 8.04 -19.27 10.41
N VAL A 338 6.73 -19.53 10.54
CA VAL A 338 5.81 -19.61 9.40
C VAL A 338 5.78 -18.28 8.63
N ILE A 339 6.03 -18.37 7.33
CA ILE A 339 5.91 -17.25 6.40
C ILE A 339 4.42 -17.12 6.01
N PRO A 340 3.77 -15.98 6.30
CA PRO A 340 2.37 -15.79 5.95
C PRO A 340 2.19 -15.57 4.45
N GLY A 341 1.11 -16.12 3.90
CA GLY A 341 0.61 -15.79 2.56
C GLY A 341 0.07 -14.36 2.47
N ALA A 342 -0.16 -13.89 1.24
CA ALA A 342 -0.72 -12.57 1.00
C ALA A 342 -2.13 -12.38 1.60
N ASP A 343 -2.87 -13.49 1.75
CA ASP A 343 -4.20 -13.55 2.37
C ASP A 343 -4.16 -13.73 3.91
N GLY A 344 -2.97 -13.79 4.50
CA GLY A 344 -2.76 -14.03 5.94
C GLY A 344 -2.83 -15.52 6.34
N SER A 345 -3.05 -16.43 5.41
CA SER A 345 -2.93 -17.87 5.65
C SER A 345 -1.46 -18.30 5.78
N ASN A 346 -1.22 -19.60 5.99
CA ASN A 346 0.13 -20.20 5.94
C ASN A 346 0.48 -20.78 4.56
N LYS A 347 -0.32 -20.50 3.53
CA LYS A 347 -0.12 -20.97 2.15
C LYS A 347 0.27 -19.82 1.26
N ILE A 348 1.24 -20.05 0.39
CA ILE A 348 1.82 -19.03 -0.50
C ILE A 348 1.76 -19.58 -1.92
N GLU A 349 1.12 -18.85 -2.85
CA GLU A 349 1.21 -19.19 -4.28
C GLU A 349 2.68 -19.19 -4.70
N ARG A 350 3.13 -20.22 -5.42
CA ARG A 350 4.54 -20.40 -5.77
C ARG A 350 5.07 -19.24 -6.63
N GLU A 351 4.22 -18.64 -7.47
CA GLU A 351 4.50 -17.42 -8.24
C GLU A 351 4.83 -16.20 -7.36
N GLY A 352 4.34 -16.17 -6.11
CA GLY A 352 4.57 -15.08 -5.15
C GLY A 352 5.86 -15.20 -4.34
N ILE A 353 6.64 -16.27 -4.51
CA ILE A 353 7.87 -16.50 -3.74
C ILE A 353 9.02 -15.69 -4.35
N PRO A 354 9.81 -14.95 -3.55
CA PRO A 354 11.01 -14.27 -4.02
C PRO A 354 11.98 -15.20 -4.76
N GLY A 355 12.58 -14.72 -5.85
CA GLY A 355 13.45 -15.53 -6.71
C GLY A 355 14.65 -16.17 -5.99
N THR A 356 15.20 -15.50 -4.98
CA THR A 356 16.27 -16.04 -4.11
C THR A 356 15.81 -17.30 -3.37
N ILE A 357 14.64 -17.25 -2.75
CA ILE A 357 14.05 -18.40 -2.05
C ILE A 357 13.67 -19.50 -3.05
N THR A 358 13.08 -19.15 -4.19
CA THR A 358 12.70 -20.13 -5.23
C THR A 358 13.90 -20.95 -5.72
N TYR A 359 15.05 -20.30 -5.92
CA TYR A 359 16.29 -20.98 -6.31
C TYR A 359 16.76 -21.98 -5.24
N GLU A 360 16.75 -21.56 -3.98
CA GLU A 360 17.22 -22.39 -2.85
C GLU A 360 16.29 -23.57 -2.53
N LEU A 361 15.00 -23.45 -2.89
CA LEU A 361 14.02 -24.53 -2.75
C LEU A 361 14.07 -25.54 -3.92
N ALA A 362 14.84 -25.30 -4.97
CA ALA A 362 14.87 -26.15 -6.15
C ALA A 362 15.29 -27.59 -5.81
N GLY A 363 14.42 -28.56 -6.16
CA GLY A 363 14.66 -29.98 -5.91
C GLY A 363 14.36 -30.46 -4.48
N LEU A 364 14.01 -29.55 -3.56
CA LEU A 364 13.59 -29.89 -2.20
C LEU A 364 12.11 -30.31 -2.16
N LYS A 365 11.78 -31.15 -1.19
CA LYS A 365 10.43 -31.68 -0.97
C LYS A 365 9.90 -31.28 0.41
N LYS A 366 8.63 -31.56 0.65
CA LYS A 366 8.00 -31.44 1.97
C LYS A 366 8.88 -32.07 3.07
N GLY A 367 9.18 -31.29 4.09
CA GLY A 367 10.02 -31.64 5.24
C GLY A 367 11.48 -31.21 5.10
N ASP A 368 11.96 -30.96 3.88
CA ASP A 368 13.35 -30.57 3.64
C ASP A 368 13.64 -29.15 4.13
N ILE A 369 14.91 -28.92 4.46
CA ILE A 369 15.44 -27.62 4.91
C ILE A 369 16.62 -27.26 4.01
N THR A 370 16.57 -26.06 3.42
CA THR A 370 17.66 -25.49 2.63
C THR A 370 18.97 -25.46 3.44
N THR A 371 20.11 -25.40 2.77
CA THR A 371 21.35 -24.89 3.40
C THR A 371 21.21 -23.42 3.76
N ALA A 372 22.10 -22.90 4.60
CA ALA A 372 22.12 -21.47 4.90
C ALA A 372 22.53 -20.64 3.68
N PHE A 373 21.69 -19.68 3.30
CA PHE A 373 21.94 -18.75 2.19
C PHE A 373 21.73 -17.30 2.64
N ASP A 374 22.33 -16.36 1.93
CA ASP A 374 22.12 -14.92 2.17
C ASP A 374 20.96 -14.39 1.33
N ASP A 375 20.25 -13.43 1.89
CA ASP A 375 19.10 -12.77 1.27
C ASP A 375 18.95 -11.38 1.90
N LYS A 376 17.85 -10.71 1.59
CA LYS A 376 17.50 -9.42 2.19
C LYS A 376 16.22 -9.48 3.00
N ASP A 377 16.12 -8.62 4.00
CA ASP A 377 14.87 -8.34 4.69
C ASP A 377 14.05 -7.25 3.97
N GLU A 378 12.86 -6.94 4.48
CA GLU A 378 11.97 -5.89 3.94
C GLU A 378 12.57 -4.48 3.92
N ARG A 379 13.70 -4.27 4.61
CA ARG A 379 14.44 -3.02 4.69
C ARG A 379 15.75 -3.08 3.90
N ASP A 380 15.89 -4.04 3.00
CA ASP A 380 17.06 -4.27 2.14
C ASP A 380 18.34 -4.62 2.93
N ARG A 381 18.24 -5.04 4.20
CA ARG A 381 19.39 -5.44 5.02
C ARG A 381 19.76 -6.89 4.76
N VAL A 382 21.06 -7.17 4.72
CA VAL A 382 21.59 -8.53 4.54
C VAL A 382 21.22 -9.40 5.73
N VAL A 383 20.60 -10.53 5.44
CA VAL A 383 20.31 -11.60 6.40
C VAL A 383 20.84 -12.92 5.87
N VAL A 384 21.10 -13.86 6.77
CA VAL A 384 21.36 -15.26 6.42
C VAL A 384 20.19 -16.09 6.92
N LYS A 385 19.63 -16.95 6.07
CA LYS A 385 18.42 -17.72 6.38
C LYS A 385 18.51 -19.18 5.97
N ILE A 386 17.68 -19.99 6.64
CA ILE A 386 17.30 -21.33 6.23
C ILE A 386 15.79 -21.36 6.12
N VAL A 387 15.29 -22.09 5.11
CA VAL A 387 13.86 -22.23 4.84
C VAL A 387 13.50 -23.71 4.86
N LYS A 388 12.37 -24.03 5.49
CA LYS A 388 11.79 -25.37 5.52
C LYS A 388 10.50 -25.39 4.72
N ILE A 389 10.33 -26.42 3.89
CA ILE A 389 9.06 -26.71 3.23
C ILE A 389 8.18 -27.47 4.22
N GLU A 390 7.16 -26.82 4.76
CA GLU A 390 6.16 -27.45 5.61
C GLU A 390 5.15 -28.26 4.80
N ASP A 391 4.75 -27.72 3.64
CA ASP A 391 3.86 -28.38 2.70
C ASP A 391 4.13 -27.91 1.26
N ASP A 392 3.84 -28.79 0.30
CA ASP A 392 3.97 -28.54 -1.14
C ASP A 392 2.69 -29.05 -1.82
N ILE A 393 1.85 -28.11 -2.26
CA ILE A 393 0.49 -28.36 -2.71
C ILE A 393 0.47 -28.06 -4.20
N ALA A 394 0.40 -29.11 -5.01
CA ALA A 394 0.27 -28.96 -6.45
C ALA A 394 -1.04 -28.24 -6.82
N ALA A 395 -1.02 -27.55 -7.97
CA ALA A 395 -2.24 -26.98 -8.53
C ALA A 395 -3.31 -28.08 -8.68
N HIS A 396 -4.52 -27.78 -8.23
CA HIS A 396 -5.63 -28.73 -8.24
C HIS A 396 -6.97 -28.01 -8.37
N GLN A 397 -7.96 -28.76 -8.87
CA GLN A 397 -9.33 -28.31 -8.79
C GLN A 397 -9.78 -28.35 -7.33
N ILE A 398 -10.41 -27.29 -6.85
CA ILE A 398 -10.92 -27.21 -5.49
C ILE A 398 -11.84 -28.41 -5.15
N THR A 399 -11.66 -29.01 -3.97
CA THR A 399 -12.48 -30.15 -3.51
C THR A 399 -12.95 -29.98 -2.07
N LEU A 400 -14.02 -30.68 -1.68
CA LEU A 400 -14.49 -30.66 -0.29
C LEU A 400 -13.48 -31.31 0.65
N GLU A 401 -12.72 -32.28 0.16
CA GLU A 401 -11.74 -33.03 0.94
C GLU A 401 -10.50 -32.18 1.28
N THR A 402 -10.01 -31.38 0.34
CA THR A 402 -8.77 -30.59 0.48
C THR A 402 -9.01 -29.12 0.85
N ASP A 403 -10.18 -28.57 0.52
CA ASP A 403 -10.41 -27.12 0.54
C ASP A 403 -11.72 -26.71 1.23
N TYR A 404 -12.24 -27.55 2.13
CA TYR A 404 -13.51 -27.30 2.82
C TYR A 404 -13.64 -25.88 3.37
N ASP A 405 -12.62 -25.37 4.07
CA ASP A 405 -12.66 -24.02 4.67
C ASP A 405 -12.72 -22.91 3.60
N ARG A 406 -12.02 -23.07 2.48
CA ARG A 406 -12.06 -22.14 1.35
C ARG A 406 -13.45 -22.14 0.71
N ILE A 407 -14.03 -23.33 0.48
CA ILE A 407 -15.39 -23.49 -0.03
C ILE A 407 -16.40 -22.88 0.95
N LYS A 408 -16.23 -23.11 2.26
CA LYS A 408 -17.07 -22.52 3.31
C LYS A 408 -17.04 -21.00 3.25
N GLN A 409 -15.87 -20.37 3.08
CA GLN A 409 -15.79 -18.91 2.95
C GLN A 409 -16.47 -18.40 1.68
N LEU A 410 -16.34 -19.11 0.55
CA LEU A 410 -17.05 -18.76 -0.69
C LEU A 410 -18.56 -18.86 -0.52
N ALA A 411 -19.05 -19.95 0.09
CA ALA A 411 -20.46 -20.14 0.40
C ALA A 411 -20.98 -19.05 1.35
N LEU A 412 -20.21 -18.72 2.39
CA LEU A 412 -20.54 -17.67 3.34
C LEU A 412 -20.60 -16.29 2.67
N ASN A 413 -19.64 -15.96 1.80
CA ASN A 413 -19.66 -14.70 1.07
C ASN A 413 -20.85 -14.61 0.11
N ARG A 414 -21.22 -15.72 -0.56
CA ARG A 414 -22.45 -15.77 -1.35
C ARG A 414 -23.68 -15.52 -0.48
N ARG A 415 -23.78 -16.20 0.66
CA ARG A 415 -24.90 -16.01 1.62
C ARG A 415 -25.02 -14.57 2.07
N ARG A 416 -23.89 -13.91 2.38
CA ARG A 416 -23.86 -12.48 2.73
C ARG A 416 -24.39 -11.61 1.58
N ASN A 417 -23.99 -11.89 0.34
CA ASN A 417 -24.46 -11.14 -0.82
C ASN A 417 -25.98 -11.32 -1.04
N GLU A 418 -26.50 -12.54 -0.89
CA GLU A 418 -27.95 -12.81 -0.98
C GLU A 418 -28.74 -12.07 0.12
N MET A 419 -28.21 -11.99 1.34
CA MET A 419 -28.81 -11.21 2.43
C MET A 419 -28.87 -9.72 2.10
N VAL A 420 -27.80 -9.18 1.53
CA VAL A 420 -27.73 -7.77 1.10
C VAL A 420 -28.69 -7.50 -0.06
N GLU A 421 -28.74 -8.38 -1.07
CA GLU A 421 -29.66 -8.27 -2.19
C GLU A 421 -31.13 -8.28 -1.73
N LYS A 422 -31.47 -9.19 -0.81
CA LYS A 422 -32.80 -9.23 -0.20
C LYS A 422 -33.12 -7.92 0.53
N TYR A 423 -32.16 -7.40 1.31
CA TYR A 423 -32.31 -6.13 2.02
C TYR A 423 -32.50 -4.95 1.05
N VAL A 424 -31.71 -4.88 -0.02
CA VAL A 424 -31.83 -3.86 -1.07
C VAL A 424 -33.23 -3.89 -1.68
N ASN A 425 -33.70 -5.06 -2.10
CA ASN A 425 -35.03 -5.22 -2.69
C ASN A 425 -36.17 -4.84 -1.74
N GLU A 426 -36.00 -5.06 -0.43
CA GLU A 426 -36.94 -4.61 0.60
C GLU A 426 -36.97 -3.07 0.73
N LYS A 427 -35.81 -2.40 0.58
CA LYS A 427 -35.69 -0.96 0.80
C LYS A 427 -35.92 -0.09 -0.43
N ILE A 428 -35.75 -0.61 -1.64
CA ILE A 428 -36.01 0.12 -2.89
C ILE A 428 -37.40 0.80 -2.89
N PRO A 429 -38.53 0.13 -2.54
CA PRO A 429 -39.86 0.75 -2.60
C PRO A 429 -40.07 1.94 -1.65
N THR A 430 -39.23 2.06 -0.62
CA THR A 430 -39.34 3.10 0.43
C THR A 430 -38.30 4.20 0.29
N THR A 431 -37.47 4.13 -0.75
CA THR A 431 -36.36 5.04 -1.01
C THR A 431 -36.60 5.76 -2.33
N PHE A 432 -36.45 7.08 -2.36
CA PHE A 432 -36.52 7.83 -3.63
C PHE A 432 -35.38 7.39 -4.56
N VAL A 433 -35.69 7.02 -5.80
CA VAL A 433 -34.71 6.66 -6.83
C VAL A 433 -35.09 7.32 -8.14
N SER A 434 -34.11 7.96 -8.79
CA SER A 434 -34.22 8.49 -10.15
C SER A 434 -32.99 8.05 -10.93
N ILE A 435 -33.18 7.47 -12.12
CA ILE A 435 -32.09 7.02 -13.00
C ILE A 435 -32.24 7.77 -14.32
N ASP A 436 -31.15 8.32 -14.84
CA ASP A 436 -31.16 9.05 -16.11
C ASP A 436 -31.59 8.12 -17.27
N GLY A 437 -32.45 8.64 -18.16
CA GLY A 437 -33.04 7.88 -19.26
C GLY A 437 -32.02 7.31 -20.25
N ARG A 438 -30.76 7.77 -20.23
CA ARG A 438 -29.66 7.16 -21.01
C ARG A 438 -29.33 5.73 -20.59
N TYR A 439 -29.71 5.32 -19.38
CA TYR A 439 -29.48 3.98 -18.85
C TYR A 439 -30.68 3.05 -19.11
N ASN A 440 -30.74 2.48 -20.32
CA ASN A 440 -31.73 1.44 -20.65
C ASN A 440 -31.28 0.05 -20.17
N CYS A 441 -31.14 -0.10 -18.86
CA CYS A 441 -30.52 -1.26 -18.23
C CYS A 441 -31.53 -2.33 -17.80
N GLU A 442 -31.20 -3.61 -17.94
CA GLU A 442 -31.91 -4.68 -17.23
C GLU A 442 -31.17 -4.95 -15.91
N PHE A 443 -31.70 -4.37 -14.83
CA PHE A 443 -31.13 -4.51 -13.49
C PHE A 443 -31.61 -5.79 -12.82
N LYS A 444 -30.75 -6.39 -11.98
CA LYS A 444 -31.09 -7.57 -11.16
C LYS A 444 -32.16 -7.21 -10.13
N SER A 445 -32.03 -6.05 -9.50
CA SER A 445 -33.00 -5.50 -8.55
C SER A 445 -34.00 -4.56 -9.23
N ASN A 446 -35.17 -4.37 -8.64
CA ASN A 446 -36.29 -3.65 -9.27
C ASN A 446 -36.16 -2.11 -9.17
N TRP A 447 -35.05 -1.57 -9.67
CA TRP A 447 -34.75 -0.13 -9.63
C TRP A 447 -35.66 0.74 -10.51
N LYS A 448 -36.38 0.16 -11.47
CA LYS A 448 -37.21 0.88 -12.45
C LYS A 448 -38.60 1.31 -11.96
N LYS A 449 -39.07 0.83 -10.80
CA LYS A 449 -40.43 1.16 -10.30
C LYS A 449 -40.59 2.52 -9.60
N ALA A 450 -39.57 3.38 -9.60
CA ALA A 450 -39.61 4.70 -8.96
C ALA A 450 -39.36 5.89 -9.92
N SER A 451 -39.35 5.68 -11.25
CA SER A 451 -39.20 6.78 -12.20
C SER A 451 -40.47 7.64 -12.26
N ILE A 452 -40.47 8.77 -11.56
CA ILE A 452 -41.40 9.85 -11.85
C ILE A 452 -40.99 10.41 -13.20
N SER A 453 -41.76 10.15 -14.25
CA SER A 453 -41.64 10.89 -15.50
C SER A 453 -41.91 12.36 -15.19
N LYS A 454 -40.96 13.24 -15.48
CA LYS A 454 -41.25 14.64 -15.74
C LYS A 454 -40.90 14.96 -17.17
#